data_AF-A0A399ZJ64-F1
#
_entry.id   AF-A0A399ZJ64-F1
#
_cell.length_a   1.000
_cell.length_b   1.000
_cell.length_c   1.000
_cell.angle_alpha   90.00
_cell.angle_beta   90.00
_cell.angle_gamma   90.00
#
_symmetry.space_group_name_H-M   'P 1'
#
loop_
_entity.id
_entity.type
_entity.pdbx_description
1 polymer ?
#
loop_
_entity_poly.entity_id
_entity_poly.type
_entity_poly.pdbx_seq_one_letter_code
_entity_poly.pdbx_strand_id
1 'polypeptide(L)'
;MVFVACLALGVVFVSSYLGDRQKFRGEIIQMQFDLLQGKDYVLNGRPMYLPAFQNRVLFPLALYPLALYAVTQSKLLDANDAFLLLRLLTACLALATMWWVARGISNCSPKLAAGGALLLAFSLIFTFQFAWEHPTDLLDVCFIALMTLATVQKRLLLLLGIALVAALNRESAAFAGVLWALRSWRRSIASQPRLRACCGRFVTRWMKNGACSLVKSAAPLF
;
A
#
# COMPACT_ATOMS: atom_id res chain seq x y z
N MET A 1 11.92 -13.98 6.95
CA MET A 1 12.11 -12.59 7.40
C MET A 1 13.35 -11.94 6.80
N VAL A 2 14.53 -12.58 6.80
CA VAL A 2 15.73 -12.04 6.12
C VAL A 2 15.46 -11.63 4.67
N PHE A 3 14.79 -12.47 3.88
CA PHE A 3 14.37 -12.13 2.52
C PHE A 3 13.59 -10.82 2.40
N VAL A 4 12.64 -10.57 3.31
CA VAL A 4 11.82 -9.34 3.32
C VAL A 4 12.68 -8.13 3.62
N ALA A 5 13.61 -8.25 4.57
CA ALA A 5 14.55 -7.18 4.90
C ALA A 5 15.47 -6.85 3.72
N CYS A 6 15.98 -7.85 3.01
CA CYS A 6 16.80 -7.64 1.81
C CYS A 6 16.00 -6.94 0.69
N LEU A 7 14.74 -7.32 0.46
CA LEU A 7 13.89 -6.63 -0.49
C LEU A 7 13.60 -5.19 -0.08
N ALA A 8 13.28 -4.96 1.21
CA ALA A 8 13.02 -3.62 1.72
C ALA A 8 14.26 -2.72 1.57
N LEU A 9 15.46 -3.24 1.88
CA LEU A 9 16.72 -2.56 1.62
C LEU A 9 16.87 -2.20 0.14
N GLY A 10 16.61 -3.17 -0.76
CA GLY A 10 16.64 -2.93 -2.21
C GLY A 10 15.66 -1.84 -2.65
N VAL A 11 14.41 -1.89 -2.18
CA VAL A 11 13.39 -0.88 -2.49
C VAL A 11 13.83 0.49 -2.01
N VAL A 12 14.23 0.62 -0.74
CA VAL A 12 14.63 1.91 -0.17
C VAL A 12 15.88 2.45 -0.85
N PHE A 13 16.90 1.62 -1.07
CA PHE A 13 18.13 2.00 -1.74
C PHE A 13 17.87 2.43 -3.19
N VAL A 14 17.31 1.56 -4.02
CA VAL A 14 17.09 1.87 -5.45
C VAL A 14 16.14 3.06 -5.60
N SER A 15 15.05 3.10 -4.83
CA SER A 15 14.13 4.24 -4.85
C SER A 15 14.77 5.56 -4.42
N SER A 16 15.77 5.52 -3.54
CA SER A 16 16.48 6.70 -3.04
C SER A 16 17.41 7.30 -4.10
N TYR A 17 18.07 6.45 -4.88
CA TYR A 17 19.02 6.88 -5.92
C TYR A 17 18.36 7.17 -7.27
N LEU A 18 17.11 6.74 -7.47
CA LEU A 18 16.39 6.99 -8.71
C LEU A 18 16.00 8.48 -8.82
N GLY A 19 16.56 9.18 -9.80
CA GLY A 19 16.19 10.56 -10.13
C GLY A 19 16.67 11.62 -9.12
N ASP A 20 17.85 11.46 -8.53
CA ASP A 20 18.49 12.46 -7.65
C ASP A 20 17.68 12.88 -6.41
N ARG A 21 16.71 12.07 -5.98
CA ARG A 21 15.83 12.34 -4.81
C ARG A 21 16.56 12.69 -3.53
N GLN A 22 17.78 12.19 -3.37
CA GLN A 22 18.67 12.50 -2.26
C GLN A 22 18.84 14.01 -2.04
N LYS A 23 18.85 14.80 -3.12
CA LYS A 23 19.03 16.26 -3.06
C LYS A 23 17.89 16.97 -2.33
N PHE A 24 16.67 16.41 -2.41
CA PHE A 24 15.46 17.00 -1.81
C PHE A 24 15.14 16.44 -0.43
N ARG A 25 15.95 15.53 0.12
CA ARG A 25 15.60 14.85 1.37
C ARG A 25 15.45 15.82 2.54
N GLY A 26 16.32 16.81 2.65
CA GLY A 26 16.21 17.83 3.70
C GLY A 26 14.87 18.56 3.65
N GLU A 27 14.45 18.98 2.45
CA GLU A 27 13.14 19.63 2.23
C GLU A 27 11.98 18.68 2.57
N ILE A 28 12.08 17.39 2.24
CA ILE A 28 11.05 16.40 2.54
C ILE A 28 10.93 16.13 4.04
N ILE A 29 12.05 16.05 4.76
CA ILE A 29 12.06 15.89 6.22
C ILE A 29 11.43 17.12 6.88
N GLN A 30 11.80 18.32 6.45
CA GLN A 30 11.20 19.55 6.95
C GLN A 30 9.70 19.60 6.66
N MET A 31 9.28 19.22 5.44
CA MET A 31 7.87 19.07 5.09
C MET A 31 7.12 18.12 6.04
N GLN A 32 7.73 17.02 6.50
CA GLN A 32 7.07 16.15 7.49
C GLN A 32 6.81 16.89 8.81
N PHE A 33 7.76 17.70 9.29
CA PHE A 33 7.58 18.48 10.51
C PHE A 33 6.59 19.64 10.34
N ASP A 34 6.59 20.29 9.18
CA ASP A 34 5.66 21.36 8.86
C ASP A 34 4.21 20.84 8.76
N LEU A 35 4.02 19.63 8.23
CA LEU A 35 2.72 18.94 8.20
C LEU A 35 2.15 18.72 9.60
N LEU A 36 2.98 18.35 10.58
CA LEU A 36 2.51 18.22 11.98
C LEU A 36 2.08 19.55 12.59
N GLN A 37 2.66 20.65 12.12
CA GLN A 37 2.36 22.00 12.59
C GLN A 37 1.23 22.67 11.78
N GLY A 38 0.71 22.01 10.75
CA GLY A 38 -0.27 22.58 9.83
C GLY A 38 0.26 23.79 9.05
N LYS A 39 1.59 23.87 8.83
CA LYS A 39 2.24 25.00 8.15
C LYS A 39 2.45 24.71 6.66
N ASP A 40 2.60 25.80 5.90
CA ASP A 40 3.14 25.74 4.55
C ASP A 40 4.59 25.26 4.60
N TYR A 41 5.00 24.51 3.59
CA TYR A 41 6.37 24.01 3.47
C TYR A 41 7.02 24.55 2.20
N VAL A 42 8.35 24.60 2.20
CA VAL A 42 9.14 25.09 1.06
C VAL A 42 9.69 23.91 0.29
N LEU A 43 9.44 23.87 -1.02
CA LEU A 43 9.98 22.85 -1.91
C LEU A 43 10.57 23.54 -3.14
N ASN A 44 11.81 23.24 -3.49
CA ASN A 44 12.58 23.95 -4.52
C ASN A 44 12.61 25.48 -4.30
N GLY A 45 12.70 25.92 -3.04
CA GLY A 45 12.69 27.34 -2.67
C GLY A 45 11.36 28.07 -2.86
N ARG A 46 10.27 27.35 -3.19
CA ARG A 46 8.93 27.94 -3.32
C ARG A 46 8.02 27.46 -2.19
N PRO A 47 7.29 28.36 -1.50
CA PRO A 47 6.27 27.94 -0.55
C PRO A 47 5.13 27.21 -1.29
N MET A 48 4.72 26.07 -0.77
CA MET A 48 3.60 25.29 -1.29
C MET A 48 2.70 24.83 -0.14
N TYR A 49 1.39 24.88 -0.40
CA TYR A 49 0.37 24.35 0.49
C TYR A 49 -0.42 23.25 -0.24
N LEU A 50 -0.37 22.02 0.28
CA LEU A 50 -1.16 20.90 -0.23
C LEU A 50 -2.12 20.43 0.86
N PRO A 51 -3.40 20.87 0.85
CA PRO A 51 -4.40 20.44 1.83
C PRO A 51 -4.54 18.91 1.90
N ALA A 52 -4.40 18.24 0.76
CA ALA A 52 -4.47 16.78 0.63
C ALA A 52 -3.36 16.02 1.38
N PHE A 53 -2.38 16.72 1.95
CA PHE A 53 -1.29 16.11 2.71
C PHE A 53 -1.49 16.24 4.23
N GLN A 54 -2.46 17.04 4.68
CA GLN A 54 -2.74 17.26 6.11
C GLN A 54 -3.23 15.98 6.82
N ASN A 55 -3.79 15.03 6.08
CA ASN A 55 -4.18 13.72 6.62
C ASN A 55 -3.04 12.69 6.62
N ARG A 56 -1.78 13.10 6.41
CA ARG A 56 -0.61 12.20 6.34
C ARG A 56 0.22 12.25 7.62
N VAL A 57 -0.43 12.10 8.76
CA VAL A 57 0.19 12.35 10.07
C VAL A 57 0.96 11.16 10.62
N LEU A 58 0.66 9.92 10.19
CA LEU A 58 1.29 8.73 10.78
C LEU A 58 2.82 8.71 10.65
N PHE A 59 3.34 8.99 9.45
CA PHE A 59 4.78 8.95 9.24
C PHE A 59 5.51 10.09 9.97
N PRO A 60 5.07 11.37 9.88
CA PRO A 60 5.62 12.44 10.70
C PRO A 60 5.56 12.18 12.21
N LEU A 61 4.43 11.66 12.72
CA LEU A 61 4.26 11.34 14.14
C LEU A 61 5.28 10.30 14.63
N ALA A 62 5.65 9.34 13.78
CA ALA A 62 6.69 8.36 14.09
C ALA A 62 8.11 8.96 13.92
N LEU A 63 8.31 9.85 12.96
CA LEU A 63 9.60 10.48 12.69
C LEU A 63 10.02 11.45 13.80
N TYR A 64 9.09 12.27 14.30
CA TYR A 64 9.36 13.30 15.32
C TYR A 64 10.07 12.78 16.59
N PRO A 65 9.56 11.76 17.31
CA PRO A 65 10.24 11.24 18.49
C PRO A 65 11.58 10.58 18.14
N LEU A 66 11.68 9.93 16.97
CA LEU A 66 12.91 9.29 16.53
C LEU A 66 14.01 10.31 16.25
N ALA A 67 13.67 11.41 15.56
CA ALA A 67 14.57 12.52 15.30
C ALA A 67 14.96 13.25 16.60
N LEU A 68 14.01 13.48 17.51
CA LEU A 68 14.29 14.09 18.80
C LEU A 68 15.26 13.23 19.63
N TYR A 69 15.04 11.92 19.67
CA TYR A 69 15.93 10.99 20.35
C TYR A 69 17.33 10.98 19.73
N ALA A 70 17.41 10.99 18.39
CA ALA A 70 18.67 11.02 17.64
C ALA A 70 19.51 12.26 17.98
N VAL A 71 18.88 13.43 18.02
CA VAL A 71 19.55 14.70 18.37
C VAL A 71 19.95 14.76 19.85
N THR A 72 19.12 14.26 20.76
CA THR A 72 19.32 14.45 22.21
C THR A 72 20.23 13.40 22.86
N GLN A 73 20.20 12.15 22.40
CA GLN A 73 20.83 11.04 23.12
C GLN A 73 22.03 10.43 22.38
N SER A 74 21.94 10.27 21.06
CA SER A 74 22.89 9.39 20.39
C SER A 74 24.11 10.10 19.81
N LYS A 75 24.05 11.39 19.42
CA LYS A 75 25.06 12.08 18.57
C LYS A 75 25.48 11.31 17.29
N LEU A 76 24.93 10.12 17.07
CA LEU A 76 25.32 9.12 16.07
C LEU A 76 24.28 9.02 14.95
N LEU A 77 23.06 9.52 15.18
CA LEU A 77 22.00 9.51 14.20
C LEU A 77 21.57 10.96 13.95
N ASP A 78 21.53 11.36 12.69
CA ASP A 78 20.93 12.62 12.26
C ASP A 78 19.44 12.40 11.92
N ALA A 79 18.67 13.49 11.74
CA ALA A 79 17.29 13.44 11.27
C ALA A 79 17.16 12.71 9.92
N ASN A 80 18.19 12.81 9.07
CA ASN A 80 18.31 12.07 7.82
C ASN A 80 18.36 10.54 8.04
N ASP A 81 19.18 10.09 8.99
CA ASP A 81 19.30 8.66 9.31
C ASP A 81 18.01 8.13 9.94
N ALA A 82 17.38 8.91 10.81
CA ALA A 82 16.07 8.60 11.39
C ALA A 82 15.00 8.44 10.30
N PHE A 83 14.98 9.34 9.31
CA PHE A 83 14.07 9.26 8.17
C PHE A 83 14.30 8.00 7.34
N LEU A 84 15.55 7.70 6.98
CA LEU A 84 15.89 6.51 6.20
C LEU A 84 15.56 5.21 6.95
N LEU A 85 15.85 5.17 8.24
CA LEU A 85 15.53 4.04 9.10
C LEU A 85 14.02 3.82 9.16
N LEU A 86 13.23 4.88 9.39
CA LEU A 86 11.78 4.77 9.44
C LEU A 86 11.20 4.34 8.09
N ARG A 87 11.76 4.82 6.98
CA ARG A 87 11.40 4.37 5.63
C ARG A 87 11.72 2.89 5.42
N LEU A 88 12.87 2.42 5.89
CA LEU A 88 13.24 1.00 5.85
C LEU A 88 12.29 0.14 6.70
N LEU A 89 11.95 0.60 7.91
CA LEU A 89 11.02 -0.10 8.79
C LEU A 89 9.63 -0.19 8.18
N THR A 90 9.13 0.90 7.58
CA THR A 90 7.82 0.89 6.90
C THR A 90 7.82 0.04 5.63
N ALA A 91 8.93 -0.02 4.89
CA ALA A 91 9.08 -0.93 3.75
C ALA A 91 9.10 -2.41 4.19
N CYS A 92 9.84 -2.73 5.25
CA CYS A 92 9.83 -4.05 5.88
C CYS A 92 8.42 -4.43 6.33
N LEU A 93 7.72 -3.51 6.99
CA LEU A 93 6.34 -3.72 7.44
C LEU A 93 5.39 -3.98 6.27
N ALA A 94 5.48 -3.20 5.19
CA ALA A 94 4.65 -3.37 3.99
C ALA A 94 4.83 -4.74 3.35
N LEU A 95 6.08 -5.12 3.09
CA LEU A 95 6.40 -6.40 2.46
C LEU A 95 6.10 -7.59 3.37
N ALA A 96 6.37 -7.47 4.68
CA ALA A 96 6.04 -8.52 5.66
C ALA A 96 4.53 -8.71 5.79
N THR A 97 3.78 -7.61 5.86
CA THR A 97 2.31 -7.62 5.94
C THR A 97 1.72 -8.26 4.69
N MET A 98 2.17 -7.86 3.49
CA MET A 98 1.71 -8.47 2.25
C MET A 98 2.03 -9.96 2.19
N TRP A 99 3.26 -10.36 2.53
CA TRP A 99 3.65 -11.77 2.57
C TRP A 99 2.79 -12.58 3.55
N TRP A 100 2.54 -12.04 4.74
CA TRP A 100 1.72 -12.69 5.75
C TRP A 100 0.24 -12.80 5.33
N VAL A 101 -0.34 -11.71 4.82
CA VAL A 101 -1.72 -11.67 4.33
C VAL A 101 -1.91 -12.63 3.15
N ALA A 102 -0.98 -12.65 2.19
CA ALA A 102 -1.05 -13.55 1.04
C ALA A 102 -1.10 -15.03 1.47
N ARG A 103 -0.28 -15.40 2.46
CA ARG A 103 -0.31 -16.75 3.03
C ARG A 103 -1.58 -17.03 3.82
N GLY A 104 -2.05 -16.07 4.62
CA GLY A 104 -3.23 -16.21 5.44
C GLY A 104 -4.54 -16.33 4.65
N ILE A 105 -4.62 -15.71 3.47
CA ILE A 105 -5.81 -15.78 2.60
C ILE A 105 -5.76 -17.00 1.68
N SER A 106 -4.62 -17.22 1.02
CA SER A 106 -4.54 -18.18 -0.09
C SER A 106 -3.98 -19.54 0.32
N ASN A 107 -3.51 -19.71 1.57
CA ASN A 107 -2.78 -20.90 2.04
C ASN A 107 -1.66 -21.34 1.08
N CYS A 108 -1.06 -20.38 0.37
CA CYS A 108 -0.08 -20.67 -0.68
C CYS A 108 1.27 -21.06 -0.09
N SER A 109 2.10 -21.68 -0.93
CA SER A 109 3.47 -22.03 -0.55
C SER A 109 4.29 -20.75 -0.23
N PRO A 110 5.23 -20.81 0.74
CA PRO A 110 6.06 -19.65 1.08
C PRO A 110 6.83 -19.06 -0.11
N LYS A 111 7.17 -19.90 -1.09
CA LYS A 111 7.84 -19.50 -2.35
C LYS A 111 6.94 -18.62 -3.21
N LEU A 112 5.66 -18.97 -3.36
CA LEU A 112 4.71 -18.17 -4.14
C LEU A 112 4.44 -16.81 -3.46
N ALA A 113 4.28 -16.81 -2.13
CA ALA A 113 4.14 -15.57 -1.37
C ALA A 113 5.39 -14.68 -1.47
N ALA A 114 6.59 -15.28 -1.49
CA ALA A 114 7.83 -14.55 -1.72
C ALA A 114 7.90 -13.95 -3.13
N GLY A 115 7.40 -14.67 -4.15
CA GLY A 115 7.26 -14.13 -5.51
C GLY A 115 6.32 -12.93 -5.58
N GLY A 116 5.18 -12.98 -4.87
CA GLY A 116 4.27 -11.83 -4.74
C GLY A 116 4.92 -10.64 -4.04
N ALA A 117 5.68 -10.87 -2.96
CA ALA A 117 6.42 -9.81 -2.28
C ALA A 117 7.54 -9.22 -3.14
N LEU A 118 8.22 -10.03 -3.96
CA LEU A 118 9.23 -9.57 -4.91
C LEU A 118 8.60 -8.69 -6.00
N LEU A 119 7.45 -9.11 -6.55
CA LEU A 119 6.73 -8.33 -7.56
C LEU A 119 6.25 -6.99 -7.00
N LEU A 120 5.75 -6.99 -5.76
CA LEU A 120 5.39 -5.76 -5.05
C LEU A 120 6.61 -4.88 -4.76
N ALA A 121 7.74 -5.46 -4.35
CA ALA A 121 8.98 -4.70 -4.15
C ALA A 121 9.42 -4.04 -5.47
N PHE A 122 9.36 -4.77 -6.58
CA PHE A 122 9.67 -4.25 -7.90
C PHE A 122 8.72 -3.11 -8.31
N SER A 123 7.41 -3.25 -8.10
CA SER A 123 6.47 -2.17 -8.43
C SER A 123 6.68 -0.93 -7.56
N LEU A 124 7.02 -1.11 -6.27
CA LEU A 124 7.28 -0.02 -5.34
C LEU A 124 8.47 0.87 -5.76
N ILE A 125 9.45 0.32 -6.48
CA ILE A 125 10.59 1.12 -6.99
C ILE A 125 10.09 2.21 -7.96
N PHE A 126 9.08 1.90 -8.78
CA PHE A 126 8.57 2.79 -9.83
C PHE A 126 7.35 3.62 -9.42
N THR A 127 6.63 3.25 -8.36
CA THR A 127 5.44 3.99 -7.92
C THR A 127 5.74 5.39 -7.40
N PHE A 128 6.99 5.65 -7.02
CA PHE A 128 7.46 7.00 -6.80
C PHE A 128 7.64 7.66 -8.17
N GLN A 129 6.58 8.28 -8.70
CA GLN A 129 6.65 8.99 -9.98
C GLN A 129 7.19 10.43 -9.81
N PHE A 130 7.10 10.96 -8.59
CA PHE A 130 7.56 12.31 -8.30
C PHE A 130 9.08 12.37 -8.10
N ALA A 131 9.65 13.55 -8.34
CA ALA A 131 11.05 13.86 -8.06
C ALA A 131 11.38 13.84 -6.55
N TRP A 132 10.36 13.71 -5.70
CA TRP A 132 10.46 13.62 -4.26
C TRP A 132 9.95 12.27 -3.73
N GLU A 133 10.51 11.92 -2.58
CA GLU A 133 10.23 10.70 -1.83
C GLU A 133 8.99 10.86 -0.93
N HIS A 134 7.94 10.08 -1.18
CA HIS A 134 6.76 10.02 -0.30
C HIS A 134 6.78 8.78 0.59
N PRO A 135 7.04 8.90 1.89
CA PRO A 135 7.16 7.72 2.75
C PRO A 135 5.80 7.06 3.07
N THR A 136 4.69 7.77 2.86
CA THR A 136 3.33 7.32 3.21
C THR A 136 2.81 6.18 2.34
N ASP A 137 3.34 6.02 1.12
CA ASP A 137 2.89 5.01 0.16
C ASP A 137 3.14 3.58 0.68
N LEU A 138 4.20 3.37 1.48
CA LEU A 138 4.53 2.07 2.08
C LEU A 138 3.48 1.65 3.12
N LEU A 139 2.96 2.62 3.89
CA LEU A 139 1.90 2.37 4.87
C LEU A 139 0.56 2.06 4.17
N ASP A 140 0.27 2.70 3.03
CA ASP A 140 -0.93 2.39 2.24
C ASP A 140 -0.96 0.92 1.80
N VAL A 141 0.19 0.36 1.40
CA VAL A 141 0.30 -1.08 1.09
C VAL A 141 -0.04 -1.95 2.30
N CYS A 142 0.44 -1.59 3.50
CA CYS A 142 0.10 -2.29 4.73
C CYS A 142 -1.41 -2.27 4.97
N PHE A 143 -2.02 -1.09 4.89
CA PHE A 143 -3.45 -0.91 5.17
C PHE A 143 -4.31 -1.66 4.17
N ILE A 144 -4.02 -1.55 2.86
CA ILE A 144 -4.79 -2.25 1.82
C ILE A 144 -4.72 -3.78 2.02
N ALA A 145 -3.53 -4.32 2.34
CA ALA A 145 -3.38 -5.74 2.62
C ALA A 145 -4.20 -6.17 3.86
N LEU A 146 -4.13 -5.42 4.96
CA LEU A 146 -4.88 -5.72 6.18
C LEU A 146 -6.39 -5.56 6.00
N MET A 147 -6.86 -4.54 5.28
CA MET A 147 -8.26 -4.35 4.94
C MET A 147 -8.79 -5.52 4.08
N THR A 148 -7.97 -5.99 3.14
CA THR A 148 -8.28 -7.17 2.32
C THR A 148 -8.44 -8.39 3.21
N LEU A 149 -7.51 -8.63 4.14
CA LEU A 149 -7.59 -9.72 5.11
C LEU A 149 -8.85 -9.63 5.97
N ALA A 150 -9.12 -8.47 6.57
CA ALA A 150 -10.30 -8.25 7.42
C ALA A 150 -11.61 -8.49 6.65
N THR A 151 -11.63 -8.08 5.38
CA THR A 151 -12.77 -8.30 4.47
C THR A 151 -12.99 -9.78 4.19
N VAL A 152 -11.92 -10.52 3.85
CA VAL A 152 -11.97 -11.97 3.59
C VAL A 152 -12.38 -12.75 4.85
N GLN A 153 -11.81 -12.39 6.00
CA GLN A 153 -12.13 -13.00 7.30
C GLN A 153 -13.47 -12.57 7.88
N LYS A 154 -14.21 -11.70 7.17
CA LYS A 154 -15.52 -11.18 7.55
C LYS A 154 -15.54 -10.34 8.84
N ARG A 155 -14.39 -9.86 9.33
CA ARG A 155 -14.24 -9.08 10.57
C ARG A 155 -14.47 -7.59 10.33
N LEU A 156 -15.72 -7.14 10.40
CA LEU A 156 -16.12 -5.74 10.10
C LEU A 156 -15.54 -4.72 11.08
N LEU A 157 -15.51 -5.04 12.38
CA LEU A 157 -14.94 -4.14 13.38
C LEU A 157 -13.44 -3.93 13.16
N LEU A 158 -12.72 -4.99 12.76
CA LEU A 158 -11.32 -4.89 12.38
C LEU A 158 -11.14 -4.02 11.14
N LEU A 159 -11.98 -4.20 10.10
CA LEU A 159 -11.95 -3.37 8.90
C LEU A 159 -12.19 -1.89 9.24
N LEU A 160 -13.15 -1.59 10.10
CA LEU A 160 -13.43 -0.23 10.57
C LEU A 160 -12.24 0.35 11.35
N GLY A 161 -11.67 -0.42 12.28
CA GLY A 161 -10.49 0.00 13.02
C GLY A 161 -9.29 0.31 12.11
N ILE A 162 -9.03 -0.54 11.12
CA ILE A 162 -7.97 -0.31 10.12
C ILE A 162 -8.29 0.93 9.28
N ALA A 163 -9.55 1.15 8.89
CA ALA A 163 -9.96 2.32 8.12
C ALA A 163 -9.77 3.64 8.88
N LEU A 164 -10.09 3.66 10.18
CA LEU A 164 -9.87 4.83 11.04
C LEU A 164 -8.37 5.17 11.13
N VAL A 165 -7.51 4.17 11.30
CA VAL A 165 -6.05 4.39 11.33
C VAL A 165 -5.53 4.80 9.95
N ALA A 166 -6.00 4.17 8.87
CA ALA A 166 -5.59 4.50 7.51
C ALA A 166 -5.99 5.94 7.11
N ALA A 167 -7.10 6.46 7.66
CA ALA A 167 -7.53 7.84 7.45
C ALA A 167 -6.52 8.88 7.98
N LEU A 168 -5.66 8.48 8.91
CA LEU A 168 -4.54 9.29 9.43
C LEU A 168 -3.28 9.22 8.55
N ASN A 169 -3.27 8.36 7.52
CA ASN A 169 -2.14 8.25 6.59
C ASN A 169 -2.44 8.85 5.22
N ARG A 170 -3.66 8.66 4.71
CA ARG A 170 -4.11 9.16 3.40
C ARG A 170 -5.61 8.89 3.21
N GLU A 171 -6.12 9.25 2.04
CA GLU A 171 -7.41 8.82 1.49
C GLU A 171 -7.54 7.30 1.27
N SER A 172 -6.56 6.49 1.67
CA SER A 172 -6.59 5.04 1.55
C SER A 172 -7.71 4.40 2.39
N ALA A 173 -8.25 5.11 3.38
CA ALA A 173 -9.50 4.73 4.06
C ALA A 173 -10.70 4.56 3.09
N ALA A 174 -10.72 5.27 1.96
CA ALA A 174 -11.78 5.12 0.95
C ALA A 174 -11.84 3.69 0.39
N PHE A 175 -10.70 2.98 0.30
CA PHE A 175 -10.67 1.59 -0.14
C PHE A 175 -11.42 0.65 0.81
N ALA A 176 -11.46 0.96 2.12
CA ALA A 176 -12.28 0.20 3.06
C ALA A 176 -13.77 0.30 2.72
N GLY A 177 -14.23 1.49 2.30
CA GLY A 177 -15.61 1.70 1.83
C GLY A 177 -15.94 0.88 0.58
N VAL A 178 -15.02 0.82 -0.38
CA VAL A 178 -15.17 -0.03 -1.58
C VAL A 178 -15.25 -1.51 -1.20
N LEU A 179 -14.36 -1.99 -0.35
CA LEU A 179 -14.36 -3.39 0.13
C LEU A 179 -15.65 -3.73 0.90
N TRP A 180 -16.15 -2.80 1.70
CA TRP A 180 -17.42 -2.94 2.41
C TRP A 180 -18.61 -3.01 1.46
N ALA A 181 -18.67 -2.13 0.46
CA ALA A 181 -19.73 -2.10 -0.55
C ALA A 181 -19.76 -3.41 -1.35
N LEU A 182 -18.62 -3.90 -1.83
CA LEU A 182 -18.50 -5.16 -2.55
C LEU A 182 -18.99 -6.36 -1.72
N ARG A 183 -18.65 -6.38 -0.43
CA ARG A 183 -19.14 -7.41 0.49
C ARG A 183 -20.65 -7.35 0.69
N SER A 184 -21.20 -6.14 0.87
CA SER A 184 -22.63 -5.91 1.12
C SER A 184 -23.47 -6.26 -0.11
N TRP A 185 -22.96 -5.91 -1.30
CA TRP A 185 -23.52 -6.30 -2.58
C TRP A 185 -23.61 -7.82 -2.74
N ARG A 186 -22.51 -8.54 -2.43
CA ARG A 186 -22.49 -10.02 -2.48
C ARG A 186 -23.54 -10.65 -1.57
N ARG A 187 -23.78 -10.10 -0.38
CA ARG A 187 -24.84 -10.57 0.54
C ARG A 187 -26.23 -10.35 -0.04
N SER A 188 -26.46 -9.19 -0.66
CA SER A 188 -27.75 -8.83 -1.26
C SER A 188 -28.12 -9.73 -2.44
N ILE A 189 -27.15 -10.08 -3.29
CA ILE A 189 -27.34 -11.09 -4.36
C ILE A 189 -27.60 -12.47 -3.73
N ALA A 190 -26.86 -12.81 -2.68
CA ALA A 190 -27.02 -14.11 -2.02
C ALA A 190 -28.42 -14.29 -1.40
N SER A 191 -29.06 -13.24 -0.91
CA SER A 191 -30.42 -13.30 -0.33
C SER A 191 -31.55 -13.35 -1.38
N GLN A 192 -31.26 -13.14 -2.67
CA GLN A 192 -32.27 -13.18 -3.73
C GLN A 192 -32.19 -14.46 -4.57
N PRO A 193 -33.01 -15.50 -4.30
CA PRO A 193 -32.94 -16.77 -5.03
C PRO A 193 -33.22 -16.63 -6.54
N ARG A 194 -34.02 -15.64 -6.96
CA ARG A 194 -34.29 -15.34 -8.38
C ARG A 194 -33.04 -14.85 -9.13
N LEU A 195 -32.24 -13.98 -8.51
CA LEU A 195 -30.99 -13.48 -9.12
C LEU A 195 -29.92 -14.57 -9.21
N ARG A 196 -29.85 -15.49 -8.23
CA ARG A 196 -28.95 -16.65 -8.31
C ARG A 196 -29.26 -17.53 -9.53
N ALA A 197 -30.55 -17.77 -9.81
CA ALA A 197 -30.98 -18.54 -10.97
C ALA A 197 -30.63 -17.84 -12.29
N CYS A 198 -30.78 -16.51 -12.37
CA CYS A 198 -30.42 -15.73 -13.56
C CYS A 198 -28.90 -15.65 -13.79
N CYS A 199 -28.09 -15.34 -12.77
CA CYS A 199 -26.63 -15.33 -12.91
C CYS A 199 -26.09 -16.72 -13.22
N GLY A 200 -26.60 -17.78 -12.58
CA GLY A 200 -26.22 -19.16 -12.87
C GLY A 200 -26.52 -19.56 -14.31
N ARG A 201 -27.70 -19.21 -14.84
CA ARG A 201 -28.05 -19.42 -16.26
C ARG A 201 -27.21 -18.58 -17.21
N PHE A 202 -26.87 -17.34 -16.84
CA PHE A 202 -26.06 -16.47 -17.69
C PHE A 202 -24.62 -16.98 -17.82
N VAL A 203 -23.96 -17.33 -16.70
CA VAL A 203 -22.58 -17.87 -16.71
C VAL A 203 -22.51 -19.21 -17.43
N THR A 204 -23.45 -20.11 -17.19
CA THR A 204 -23.49 -21.41 -17.90
C THR A 204 -23.79 -21.25 -19.39
N ARG A 205 -24.64 -20.30 -19.79
CA ARG A 205 -24.92 -20.01 -21.21
C ARG A 205 -23.74 -19.31 -21.89
N TRP A 206 -23.04 -18.42 -21.19
CA TRP A 206 -21.84 -17.75 -21.70
C TRP A 206 -20.66 -18.73 -21.83
N MET A 207 -20.45 -19.64 -20.88
CA MET A 207 -19.45 -20.71 -21.01
C MET A 207 -19.78 -21.68 -22.14
N LYS A 208 -21.05 -22.07 -22.31
CA LYS A 208 -21.47 -22.95 -23.43
C LYS A 208 -21.35 -22.28 -24.80
N ASN A 209 -21.64 -20.99 -24.90
CA ASN A 209 -21.62 -20.28 -26.18
C ASN A 209 -20.24 -19.68 -26.52
N GLY A 210 -19.48 -19.21 -25.52
CA GLY A 210 -18.14 -18.65 -25.69
C GLY A 210 -17.04 -19.69 -25.92
N ALA A 211 -17.19 -20.91 -25.36
CA ALA A 211 -16.31 -22.02 -25.71
C ALA A 211 -16.52 -22.51 -27.16
N CYS A 212 -17.71 -22.30 -27.72
CA CYS A 212 -18.04 -22.74 -29.08
C CYS A 212 -17.55 -21.74 -30.16
N SER A 213 -17.37 -20.46 -29.82
CA SER A 213 -16.86 -19.45 -30.76
C SER A 213 -15.34 -19.41 -30.86
N LEU A 214 -14.59 -19.80 -29.82
CA LEU A 214 -13.13 -19.80 -29.86
C LEU A 214 -12.53 -21.03 -30.57
N VAL A 215 -13.25 -22.15 -30.64
CA VAL A 215 -12.79 -23.34 -31.36
C VAL A 215 -13.06 -23.25 -32.87
N LYS A 216 -14.01 -22.43 -33.33
CA LYS A 216 -14.30 -22.25 -34.77
C LYS A 216 -13.42 -21.20 -35.46
N SER A 217 -12.62 -20.43 -34.73
CA SER A 217 -11.69 -19.44 -35.30
C SER A 217 -10.23 -19.90 -35.34
N ALA A 218 -9.93 -21.12 -34.89
CA ALA A 218 -8.64 -21.77 -35.08
C ALA A 218 -8.72 -22.80 -36.23
N ALA A 219 -9.07 -22.31 -37.43
CA ALA A 219 -8.77 -23.02 -38.67
C ALA A 219 -7.33 -22.68 -39.08
N PRO A 220 -6.53 -23.63 -39.56
CA PRO A 220 -5.10 -23.44 -39.74
C PRO A 220 -4.83 -22.48 -40.90
N LEU A 221 -4.17 -21.37 -40.59
CA LEU A 221 -3.25 -20.75 -41.53
C LEU A 221 -1.86 -21.22 -41.09
N PHE A 222 -1.32 -22.13 -41.91
CA PHE A 222 0.01 -22.76 -41.88
C PHE A 222 0.21 -23.95 -40.93
#